data_AF-A0A5R8YL85-F1
#
_entry.id   AF-A0A5R8YL85-F1
#
_cell.length_a   1.000
_cell.length_b   1.000
_cell.length_c   1.000
_cell.angle_alpha   90.00
_cell.angle_beta   90.00
_cell.angle_gamma   90.00
#
_symmetry.space_group_name_H-M   'P 1'
#
loop_
_entity.id
_entity.type
_entity.pdbx_description
1 polymer ?
#
loop_
_entity_poly.entity_id
_entity_poly.type
_entity_poly.pdbx_seq_one_letter_code
_entity_poly.pdbx_strand_id
1 'polypeptide(L)'
;MRTAEKIRWLKKENAEWQWVCDYMNGNASEAIAEDIRCILRDREPSHEVIEEIIRHLTRTERGRDFIKRLRNALRQHRYRSSENGKIICTFALPTKTKKALRQNAEKLSKSESDLVDEALNQSEKLIEEHRQREQRLEKVRELERKRAKQRIELLSVKHHEAMRQIQMLATRLSIWELALGAEHPDISVDQTMLADTAKEKTKAVKKAIKTAVTKWDFLQTRV
;
A
#
# COMPACT_ATOMS: atom_id res chain seq x y z
N MET A 1 -59.34 -8.88 -40.38
CA MET A 1 -58.16 -8.07 -40.02
C MET A 1 -57.19 -8.95 -39.23
N ARG A 2 -56.06 -9.38 -39.81
CA ARG A 2 -55.06 -10.18 -39.09
C ARG A 2 -54.25 -9.24 -38.20
N THR A 3 -54.47 -9.31 -36.89
CA THR A 3 -53.65 -8.63 -35.89
C THR A 3 -52.19 -9.04 -36.06
N ALA A 4 -51.35 -8.12 -36.53
CA ALA A 4 -49.92 -8.34 -36.66
C ALA A 4 -49.32 -8.60 -35.27
N GLU A 5 -48.58 -9.70 -35.12
CA GLU A 5 -47.83 -10.00 -33.90
C GLU A 5 -46.89 -8.83 -33.57
N LYS A 6 -47.06 -8.24 -32.38
CA LYS A 6 -46.20 -7.17 -31.87
C LYS A 6 -44.77 -7.68 -31.70
N ILE A 7 -43.80 -6.85 -32.11
CA ILE A 7 -42.38 -7.17 -31.96
C ILE A 7 -41.96 -6.94 -30.52
N ARG A 8 -42.09 -7.98 -29.68
CA ARG A 8 -41.88 -7.89 -28.22
C ARG A 8 -40.49 -7.36 -27.78
N TRP A 9 -39.50 -7.37 -28.67
CA TRP A 9 -38.14 -6.95 -28.33
C TRP A 9 -37.84 -5.48 -28.63
N LEU A 10 -38.69 -4.75 -29.35
CA LEU A 10 -38.55 -3.31 -29.59
C LEU A 10 -39.51 -2.56 -28.65
N LYS A 11 -39.01 -1.62 -27.83
CA LYS A 11 -39.89 -0.82 -26.97
C LYS A 11 -40.23 0.51 -27.66
N LYS A 12 -41.45 0.97 -27.45
CA LYS A 12 -41.89 2.33 -27.86
C LYS A 12 -41.33 3.41 -26.95
N GLU A 13 -41.07 3.05 -25.69
CA GLU A 13 -40.48 3.88 -24.64
C GLU A 13 -39.00 4.18 -24.91
N ASN A 14 -38.48 5.26 -24.32
CA ASN A 14 -37.06 5.66 -24.37
C ASN A 14 -36.47 5.90 -25.78
N ALA A 15 -37.32 6.19 -26.77
CA ALA A 15 -36.90 6.45 -28.15
C ALA A 15 -36.02 5.34 -28.77
N GLU A 16 -36.13 4.08 -28.30
CA GLU A 16 -35.33 2.97 -28.82
C GLU A 16 -35.56 2.74 -30.33
N TRP A 17 -36.76 3.04 -30.82
CA TRP A 17 -37.10 2.97 -32.24
C TRP A 17 -36.33 3.99 -33.09
N GLN A 18 -35.97 5.16 -32.54
CA GLN A 18 -35.12 6.15 -33.22
C GLN A 18 -33.71 5.59 -33.36
N TRP A 19 -33.15 5.03 -32.28
CA TRP A 19 -31.84 4.39 -32.33
C TRP A 19 -31.80 3.23 -33.35
N VAL A 20 -32.87 2.43 -33.41
CA VAL A 20 -32.99 1.36 -34.41
C VAL A 20 -33.04 1.92 -35.82
N CYS A 21 -33.77 3.01 -36.06
CA CYS A 21 -33.81 3.71 -37.34
C CYS A 21 -32.41 4.18 -37.75
N ASP A 22 -31.66 4.82 -36.84
CA ASP A 22 -30.29 5.28 -37.09
C ASP A 22 -29.34 4.12 -37.39
N TYR A 23 -29.44 3.04 -36.61
CA TYR A 23 -28.66 1.82 -36.85
C TYR A 23 -28.96 1.22 -38.22
N MET A 24 -30.25 1.19 -38.63
CA MET A 24 -30.66 0.68 -39.93
C MET A 24 -30.06 1.51 -41.07
N ASN A 25 -30.13 2.84 -40.98
CA ASN A 25 -29.57 3.75 -41.98
C ASN A 25 -28.05 3.63 -42.09
N GLY A 26 -27.34 3.40 -40.99
CA GLY A 26 -25.87 3.32 -40.99
C GLY A 26 -25.28 1.94 -41.32
N ASN A 27 -26.05 0.85 -41.21
CA ASN A 27 -25.49 -0.52 -41.29
C ASN A 27 -26.19 -1.43 -42.31
N ALA A 28 -27.22 -0.96 -43.01
CA ALA A 28 -27.88 -1.72 -44.07
C ALA A 28 -26.96 -1.87 -45.29
N SER A 29 -26.98 -3.05 -45.93
CA SER A 29 -26.40 -3.20 -47.28
C SER A 29 -27.31 -2.54 -48.32
N GLU A 30 -26.80 -2.21 -49.50
CA GLU A 30 -27.56 -1.51 -50.56
C GLU A 30 -28.93 -2.15 -50.84
N ALA A 31 -28.99 -3.48 -50.90
CA ALA A 31 -30.24 -4.21 -51.10
C ALA A 31 -31.23 -4.04 -49.93
N ILE A 32 -30.75 -4.04 -48.69
CA ILE A 32 -31.58 -3.84 -47.49
C ILE A 32 -31.99 -2.37 -47.37
N ALA A 33 -31.10 -1.45 -47.73
CA ALA A 33 -31.39 -0.02 -47.76
C ALA A 33 -32.49 0.28 -48.78
N GLU A 34 -32.49 -0.36 -49.94
CA GLU A 34 -33.57 -0.24 -50.93
C GLU A 34 -34.90 -0.77 -50.39
N ASP A 35 -34.91 -1.95 -49.77
CA ASP A 35 -36.11 -2.50 -49.11
C ASP A 35 -36.67 -1.54 -48.05
N ILE A 36 -35.78 -0.91 -47.26
CA ILE A 36 -36.14 0.09 -46.25
C ILE A 36 -36.70 1.36 -46.91
N ARG A 37 -36.04 1.88 -47.96
CA ARG A 37 -36.48 3.07 -48.72
C ARG A 37 -37.85 2.87 -49.35
N CYS A 38 -38.12 1.69 -49.92
CA CYS A 38 -39.42 1.37 -50.50
C CYS A 38 -40.55 1.45 -49.47
N ILE A 39 -40.31 1.02 -48.23
CA ILE A 39 -41.31 1.04 -47.15
C ILE A 39 -41.46 2.45 -46.55
N LEU A 40 -40.36 3.21 -46.49
CA LEU A 40 -40.35 4.60 -46.01
C LEU A 40 -40.86 5.63 -47.02
N ARG A 41 -41.19 5.22 -48.25
CA ARG A 41 -41.64 6.14 -49.31
C ARG A 41 -42.84 6.95 -48.81
N ASP A 42 -42.61 8.25 -48.65
CA ASP A 42 -43.58 9.26 -48.21
C ASP A 42 -44.13 9.09 -46.77
N ARG A 43 -43.44 8.34 -45.91
CA ARG A 43 -43.82 8.15 -44.49
C ARG A 43 -42.73 8.64 -43.55
N GLU A 44 -43.12 9.39 -42.53
CA GLU A 44 -42.19 9.74 -41.44
C GLU A 44 -41.81 8.49 -40.62
N PRO A 45 -40.53 8.34 -40.21
CA PRO A 45 -40.10 7.24 -39.35
C PRO A 45 -40.86 7.28 -38.02
N SER A 46 -41.59 6.21 -37.71
CA SER A 46 -42.28 6.01 -36.44
C SER A 46 -42.08 4.58 -35.96
N HIS A 47 -42.35 4.33 -34.67
CA HIS A 47 -42.28 2.98 -34.10
C HIS A 47 -43.05 1.94 -34.94
N GLU A 48 -44.23 2.29 -35.43
CA GLU A 48 -45.08 1.40 -36.22
C GLU A 48 -44.50 1.11 -37.61
N VAL A 49 -43.88 2.11 -38.24
CA VAL A 49 -43.19 1.97 -39.53
C VAL A 49 -41.91 1.14 -39.39
N ILE A 50 -41.15 1.32 -38.31
CA ILE A 50 -39.97 0.50 -38.00
C ILE A 50 -40.35 -0.95 -37.74
N GLU A 51 -41.46 -1.22 -37.03
CA GLU A 51 -41.96 -2.59 -36.88
C GLU A 51 -42.36 -3.22 -38.23
N GLU A 52 -42.91 -2.43 -39.15
CA GLU A 52 -43.26 -2.89 -40.50
C GLU A 52 -42.03 -3.28 -41.31
N ILE A 53 -40.99 -2.44 -41.27
CA ILE A 53 -39.68 -2.73 -41.87
C ILE A 53 -39.08 -4.00 -41.28
N ILE A 54 -39.06 -4.15 -39.96
CA ILE A 54 -38.54 -5.37 -39.31
C ILE A 54 -39.33 -6.60 -39.75
N ARG A 55 -40.67 -6.51 -39.82
CA ARG A 55 -41.53 -7.61 -40.30
C ARG A 55 -41.23 -7.97 -41.75
N HIS A 56 -41.00 -6.98 -42.61
CA HIS A 56 -40.63 -7.20 -44.00
C HIS A 56 -39.26 -7.91 -44.11
N LEU A 57 -38.23 -7.36 -43.46
CA LEU A 57 -36.88 -7.91 -43.47
C LEU A 57 -36.80 -9.30 -42.82
N THR A 58 -37.65 -9.63 -41.85
CA THR A 58 -37.67 -10.97 -41.25
C THR A 58 -38.16 -12.05 -42.23
N ARG A 59 -38.92 -11.66 -43.27
CA ARG A 59 -39.41 -12.59 -44.31
C ARG A 59 -38.38 -12.86 -45.40
N THR A 60 -37.38 -11.99 -45.57
CA THR A 60 -36.31 -12.17 -46.55
C THR A 60 -35.11 -12.87 -45.90
N GLU A 61 -34.44 -13.76 -46.64
CA GLU A 61 -33.28 -14.50 -46.10
C GLU A 61 -32.14 -13.57 -45.69
N ARG A 62 -31.85 -12.55 -46.52
CA ARG A 62 -30.84 -11.53 -46.26
C ARG A 62 -31.21 -10.60 -45.09
N GLY A 63 -32.50 -10.31 -44.93
CA GLY A 63 -33.00 -9.47 -43.84
C GLY A 63 -32.97 -10.19 -42.48
N ARG A 64 -33.14 -11.52 -42.42
CA ARG A 64 -33.04 -12.28 -41.15
C ARG A 64 -31.71 -12.11 -40.44
N ASP A 65 -30.60 -12.20 -41.18
CA ASP A 65 -29.25 -12.03 -40.59
C ASP A 65 -29.00 -10.59 -40.16
N PHE A 66 -29.54 -9.62 -40.90
CA PHE A 66 -29.49 -8.22 -40.52
C PHE A 66 -30.28 -7.95 -39.24
N ILE A 67 -31.50 -8.47 -39.13
CA ILE A 67 -32.32 -8.36 -37.90
C ILE A 67 -31.63 -9.05 -36.71
N LYS A 68 -30.94 -10.18 -36.91
CA LYS A 68 -30.16 -10.82 -35.84
C LYS A 68 -29.03 -9.92 -35.33
N ARG A 69 -28.29 -9.26 -36.24
CA ARG A 69 -27.25 -8.28 -35.90
C ARG A 69 -27.83 -7.05 -35.20
N LEU A 70 -28.89 -6.48 -35.75
CA LEU A 70 -29.63 -5.35 -35.17
C LEU A 70 -30.08 -5.65 -33.74
N ARG A 71 -30.71 -6.81 -33.50
CA ARG A 71 -31.17 -7.21 -32.16
C ARG A 71 -30.02 -7.35 -31.17
N ASN A 72 -28.88 -7.89 -31.59
CA ASN A 72 -27.69 -7.97 -30.76
C ASN A 72 -27.10 -6.59 -30.45
N ALA A 73 -27.05 -5.70 -31.44
CA ALA A 73 -26.58 -4.34 -31.27
C ALA A 73 -27.49 -3.54 -30.31
N LEU A 74 -28.82 -3.67 -30.45
CA LEU A 74 -29.77 -3.03 -29.54
C LEU A 74 -29.63 -3.56 -28.11
N ARG A 75 -29.41 -4.88 -27.93
CA ARG A 75 -29.13 -5.46 -26.60
C ARG A 75 -27.87 -4.85 -25.97
N GLN A 76 -26.81 -4.67 -26.76
CA GLN A 76 -25.58 -4.04 -26.29
C GLN A 76 -25.77 -2.55 -26.00
N HIS A 77 -26.56 -1.84 -26.82
CA HIS A 77 -26.92 -0.45 -26.59
C HIS A 77 -27.64 -0.30 -25.24
N ARG A 78 -28.70 -1.07 -24.99
CA ARG A 78 -29.40 -1.10 -23.69
C ARG A 78 -28.47 -1.35 -22.50
N TYR A 79 -27.52 -2.28 -22.64
CA TYR A 79 -26.56 -2.56 -21.58
C TYR A 79 -25.60 -1.38 -21.31
N ARG A 80 -25.31 -0.55 -22.32
CA ARG A 80 -24.41 0.61 -22.23
C ARG A 80 -25.14 1.88 -21.80
N SER A 81 -26.42 2.02 -22.11
CA SER A 81 -27.24 3.18 -21.78
C SER A 81 -27.68 3.13 -20.32
N SER A 82 -26.72 3.36 -19.41
CA SER A 82 -26.78 3.92 -18.04
C SER A 82 -27.91 3.59 -17.03
N GLU A 83 -28.94 2.79 -17.33
CA GLU A 83 -30.06 2.53 -16.41
C GLU A 83 -29.65 1.80 -15.11
N ASN A 84 -28.44 1.22 -15.05
CA ASN A 84 -27.98 0.40 -13.92
C ASN A 84 -26.92 1.07 -13.01
N GLY A 85 -26.68 2.38 -13.13
CA GLY A 85 -25.74 3.10 -12.24
C GLY A 85 -24.26 2.70 -12.39
N LYS A 86 -23.90 1.99 -13.47
CA LYS A 86 -22.52 1.57 -13.77
C LYS A 86 -21.97 2.34 -14.96
N ILE A 87 -20.82 2.98 -14.79
CA ILE A 87 -20.06 3.60 -15.88
C ILE A 87 -19.02 2.58 -16.35
N ILE A 88 -19.02 2.25 -17.65
CA ILE A 88 -18.03 1.35 -18.23
C ILE A 88 -16.78 2.17 -18.56
N CYS A 89 -15.72 2.01 -17.77
CA CYS A 89 -14.41 2.60 -18.04
C CYS A 89 -13.53 1.58 -18.77
N THR A 90 -12.99 1.96 -19.93
CA THR A 90 -12.01 1.13 -20.65
C THR A 90 -10.63 1.74 -20.44
N PHE A 91 -9.71 0.98 -19.84
CA PHE A 91 -8.32 1.39 -19.65
C PHE A 91 -7.38 0.26 -20.04
N ALA A 92 -6.20 0.61 -20.52
CA ALA A 92 -5.16 -0.36 -20.87
C ALA A 92 -4.29 -0.66 -19.65
N LEU A 93 -4.15 -1.93 -19.31
CA LEU A 93 -3.22 -2.41 -18.28
C LEU A 93 -2.03 -3.12 -18.93
N PRO A 94 -0.83 -2.99 -18.37
CA PRO A 94 0.29 -3.85 -18.74
C PRO A 94 -0.07 -5.33 -18.57
N THR A 95 0.41 -6.18 -19.48
CA THR A 95 0.07 -7.61 -19.52
C THR A 95 0.40 -8.33 -18.22
N LYS A 96 1.52 -7.95 -17.58
CA LYS A 96 1.93 -8.49 -16.27
C LYS A 96 0.92 -8.17 -15.18
N THR A 97 0.47 -6.92 -15.11
CA THR A 97 -0.51 -6.44 -14.12
C THR A 97 -1.86 -7.13 -14.30
N LYS A 98 -2.33 -7.25 -15.54
CA LYS A 98 -3.58 -7.98 -15.83
C LYS A 98 -3.49 -9.46 -15.43
N LYS A 99 -2.36 -10.12 -15.71
CA LYS A 99 -2.16 -11.52 -15.31
C LYS A 99 -2.16 -11.68 -13.80
N ALA A 100 -1.50 -10.79 -13.07
CA ALA A 100 -1.48 -10.81 -11.61
C ALA A 100 -2.89 -10.54 -11.02
N LEU A 101 -3.61 -9.56 -11.56
CA LEU A 101 -4.98 -9.26 -11.14
C LEU A 101 -5.88 -10.48 -11.30
N ARG A 102 -5.83 -11.14 -12.45
CA ARG A 102 -6.59 -12.35 -12.73
C ARG A 102 -6.24 -13.50 -11.78
N GLN A 103 -4.95 -13.74 -11.54
CA GLN A 103 -4.50 -14.77 -10.60
C GLN A 103 -4.99 -14.50 -9.18
N ASN A 104 -4.99 -13.24 -8.74
CA ASN A 104 -5.49 -12.87 -7.43
C ASN A 104 -7.02 -12.99 -7.34
N ALA A 105 -7.73 -12.62 -8.42
CA ALA A 105 -9.18 -12.78 -8.54
C ALA A 105 -9.59 -14.26 -8.40
N GLU A 106 -8.90 -15.15 -9.12
CA GLU A 106 -9.10 -16.59 -9.06
C GLU A 106 -8.81 -17.15 -7.66
N LYS A 107 -7.70 -16.74 -7.03
CA LYS A 107 -7.35 -17.19 -5.66
C LYS A 107 -8.38 -16.76 -4.62
N LEU A 108 -8.91 -15.54 -4.74
CA LEU A 108 -9.82 -14.96 -3.76
C LEU A 108 -11.30 -15.23 -4.10
N SER A 109 -11.57 -15.95 -5.21
CA SER A 109 -12.93 -16.20 -5.71
C SER A 109 -13.77 -14.92 -5.87
N LYS A 110 -13.12 -13.84 -6.31
CA LYS A 110 -13.74 -12.51 -6.52
C LYS A 110 -13.59 -12.10 -7.98
N SER A 111 -14.44 -11.17 -8.43
CA SER A 111 -14.23 -10.57 -9.76
C SER A 111 -13.03 -9.62 -9.74
N GLU A 112 -12.40 -9.41 -10.91
CA GLU A 112 -11.31 -8.44 -11.04
C GLU A 112 -11.76 -7.02 -10.62
N SER A 113 -13.02 -6.65 -10.89
CA SER A 113 -13.58 -5.37 -10.47
C SER A 113 -13.78 -5.27 -8.96
N ASP A 114 -14.26 -6.33 -8.30
CA ASP A 114 -14.46 -6.32 -6.85
C ASP A 114 -13.12 -6.25 -6.12
N LEU A 115 -12.07 -6.86 -6.66
CA LEU A 115 -10.72 -6.72 -6.12
C LEU A 115 -10.17 -5.32 -6.26
N VAL A 116 -10.42 -4.65 -7.38
CA VAL A 116 -9.99 -3.25 -7.56
C VAL A 116 -10.76 -2.35 -6.60
N ASP A 117 -12.08 -2.54 -6.46
CA ASP A 117 -12.90 -1.78 -5.51
C ASP A 117 -12.44 -2.00 -4.07
N GLU A 118 -12.21 -3.25 -3.65
CA GLU A 118 -11.68 -3.57 -2.33
C GLU A 118 -10.28 -2.96 -2.11
N ALA A 119 -9.39 -3.07 -3.09
CA ALA A 119 -8.05 -2.48 -2.99
C ALA A 119 -8.11 -0.96 -2.85
N LEU A 120 -8.99 -0.28 -3.59
CA LEU A 120 -9.16 1.17 -3.49
C LEU A 120 -9.74 1.55 -2.12
N ASN A 121 -10.80 0.89 -1.68
CA ASN A 121 -11.44 1.17 -0.39
C ASN A 121 -10.56 0.84 0.82
N GLN A 122 -9.70 -0.17 0.72
CA GLN A 122 -8.78 -0.55 1.80
C GLN A 122 -7.46 0.22 1.76
N SER A 123 -7.05 0.76 0.60
CA SER A 123 -5.74 1.42 0.45
C SER A 123 -5.57 2.60 1.41
N GLU A 124 -6.57 3.46 1.50
CA GLU A 124 -6.53 4.64 2.37
C GLU A 124 -6.43 4.23 3.85
N LYS A 125 -7.24 3.24 4.25
CA LYS A 125 -7.21 2.70 5.61
C LYS A 125 -5.84 2.08 5.95
N LEU A 126 -5.27 1.29 5.05
CA LEU A 126 -3.97 0.65 5.24
C LEU A 126 -2.83 1.68 5.31
N ILE A 127 -2.88 2.74 4.50
CA ILE A 127 -1.89 3.83 4.54
C ILE A 127 -1.96 4.53 5.89
N GLU A 128 -3.16 4.84 6.38
CA GLU A 128 -3.33 5.51 7.66
C GLU A 128 -2.89 4.62 8.83
N GLU A 129 -3.24 3.33 8.82
CA GLU A 129 -2.76 2.36 9.81
C GLU A 129 -1.23 2.25 9.83
N HIS A 130 -0.60 2.22 8.65
CA HIS A 130 0.85 2.21 8.53
C HIS A 130 1.48 3.47 9.13
N ARG A 131 0.93 4.64 8.80
CA ARG A 131 1.41 5.93 9.33
C ARG A 131 1.29 5.99 10.86
N GLN A 132 0.17 5.51 11.42
CA GLN A 132 -0.01 5.45 12.87
C GLN A 132 0.96 4.47 13.52
N ARG A 133 1.23 3.32 12.89
CA ARG A 133 2.21 2.36 13.38
C ARG A 133 3.62 2.95 13.41
N GLU A 134 4.03 3.64 12.35
CA GLU A 134 5.32 4.34 12.31
C GLU A 134 5.45 5.38 13.41
N GLN A 135 4.41 6.20 13.62
CA GLN A 135 4.41 7.19 14.71
C GLN A 135 4.54 6.54 16.09
N ARG A 136 3.86 5.40 16.34
CA ARG A 136 3.99 4.67 17.60
C ARG A 136 5.40 4.12 17.78
N LEU A 137 5.98 3.53 16.73
CA LEU A 137 7.34 3.00 16.77
C LEU A 137 8.37 4.09 17.02
N GLU A 138 8.20 5.27 16.41
CA GLU A 138 9.12 6.38 16.62
C GLU A 138 9.04 6.89 18.07
N LYS A 139 7.83 7.04 18.63
CA LYS A 139 7.66 7.40 20.05
C LYS A 139 8.32 6.39 20.99
N VAL A 140 8.21 5.10 20.71
CA VAL A 140 8.86 4.05 21.52
C VAL A 140 10.38 4.17 21.42
N ARG A 141 10.93 4.33 20.21
CA ARG A 141 12.37 4.54 19.99
C ARG A 141 12.89 5.78 20.69
N GLU A 142 12.16 6.89 20.66
CA GLU A 142 12.52 8.11 21.39
C GLU A 142 12.58 7.88 22.90
N LEU A 143 11.60 7.17 23.46
CA LEU A 143 11.58 6.84 24.88
C LEU A 143 12.73 5.92 25.27
N GLU A 144 13.03 4.90 24.46
CA GLU A 144 14.17 4.02 24.67
C GLU A 144 15.50 4.78 24.61
N ARG A 145 15.67 5.67 23.62
CA ARG A 145 16.84 6.56 23.53
C ARG A 145 16.99 7.44 24.75
N LYS A 146 15.90 8.04 25.25
CA LYS A 146 15.90 8.86 26.48
C LYS A 146 16.31 8.03 27.70
N ARG A 147 15.72 6.84 27.87
CA ARG A 147 16.07 5.92 28.97
C ARG A 147 17.53 5.47 28.91
N ALA A 148 18.02 5.14 27.71
CA ALA A 148 19.43 4.75 27.51
C ALA A 148 20.38 5.89 27.88
N LYS A 149 20.09 7.13 27.44
CA LYS A 149 20.87 8.32 27.81
C LYS A 149 20.91 8.53 29.32
N GLN A 150 19.76 8.50 29.99
CA GLN A 150 19.67 8.63 31.45
C GLN A 150 20.48 7.54 32.18
N ARG A 151 20.43 6.30 31.67
CA ARG A 151 21.21 5.20 32.24
C ARG A 151 22.72 5.40 32.07
N ILE A 152 23.16 5.86 30.91
CA ILE A 152 24.57 6.18 30.64
C ILE A 152 25.04 7.31 31.57
N GLU A 153 24.25 8.37 31.71
CA GLU A 153 24.57 9.50 32.59
C GLU A 153 24.69 9.08 34.05
N LEU A 154 23.72 8.29 34.56
CA LEU A 154 23.77 7.75 35.91
C LEU A 154 25.03 6.88 36.14
N LEU A 155 25.37 6.02 35.17
CA LEU A 155 26.56 5.18 35.26
C LEU A 155 27.85 5.99 35.20
N SER A 156 27.88 7.07 34.42
CA SER A 156 29.02 8.00 34.36
C SER A 156 29.28 8.66 35.71
N VAL A 157 28.23 9.15 36.38
CA VAL A 157 28.33 9.74 37.73
C VAL A 157 28.83 8.71 38.73
N LYS A 158 28.27 7.50 38.74
CA LYS A 158 28.72 6.41 39.62
C LYS A 158 30.17 6.01 39.37
N HIS A 159 30.58 5.96 38.10
CA HIS A 159 31.96 5.68 37.73
C HIS A 159 32.92 6.75 38.24
N HIS A 160 32.54 8.03 38.08
CA HIS A 160 33.34 9.15 38.57
C HIS A 160 33.54 9.09 40.09
N GLU A 161 32.47 8.85 40.84
CA GLU A 161 32.54 8.72 42.30
C GLU A 161 33.38 7.51 42.74
N ALA A 162 33.19 6.35 42.11
CA ALA A 162 34.01 5.17 42.38
C ALA A 162 35.50 5.43 42.12
N MET A 163 35.83 6.14 41.03
CA MET A 163 37.21 6.52 40.73
C MET A 163 37.79 7.48 41.77
N ARG A 164 36.99 8.42 42.28
CA ARG A 164 37.40 9.32 43.37
C ARG A 164 37.72 8.54 44.65
N GLN A 165 36.88 7.56 45.00
CA GLN A 165 37.10 6.70 46.18
C GLN A 165 38.35 5.83 46.02
N ILE A 166 38.56 5.23 44.85
CA ILE A 166 39.79 4.47 44.54
C ILE A 166 41.02 5.36 44.73
N GLN A 167 40.99 6.59 44.22
CA GLN A 167 42.10 7.52 44.37
C GLN A 167 42.37 7.87 45.85
N MET A 168 41.32 8.16 46.62
CA MET A 168 41.45 8.43 48.06
C MET A 168 42.05 7.24 48.82
N LEU A 169 41.58 6.01 48.54
CA LEU A 169 42.11 4.79 49.15
C LEU A 169 43.56 4.54 48.73
N ALA A 170 43.91 4.76 47.46
CA ALA A 170 45.28 4.64 46.98
C ALA A 170 46.23 5.62 47.68
N THR A 171 45.80 6.88 47.89
CA THR A 171 46.56 7.86 48.66
C THR A 171 46.76 7.40 50.10
N ARG A 172 45.71 6.92 50.77
CA ARG A 172 45.83 6.40 52.15
C ARG A 172 46.75 5.19 52.24
N LEU A 173 46.65 4.25 51.30
CA LEU A 173 47.56 3.09 51.23
C LEU A 173 49.01 3.52 51.02
N SER A 174 49.27 4.50 50.15
CA SER A 174 50.62 5.04 49.97
C SER A 174 51.16 5.70 51.25
N ILE A 175 50.32 6.41 52.02
CA ILE A 175 50.72 6.94 53.36
C ILE A 175 51.16 5.79 54.26
N TRP A 176 50.33 4.74 54.37
CA TRP A 176 50.64 3.58 55.21
C TRP A 176 51.91 2.85 54.79
N GLU A 177 52.09 2.58 53.50
CA GLU A 177 53.27 1.88 52.99
C GLU A 177 54.56 2.68 53.20
N LEU A 178 54.52 4.01 53.00
CA LEU A 178 55.68 4.88 53.24
C LEU A 178 55.98 5.01 54.74
N ALA A 179 54.96 5.06 55.59
CA ALA A 179 55.12 5.08 57.04
C ALA A 179 55.64 3.76 57.62
N LEU A 180 55.29 2.61 57.01
CA LEU A 180 55.81 1.29 57.39
C LEU A 180 57.24 1.03 56.88
N GLY A 181 57.63 1.63 55.75
CA GLY A 181 58.99 1.57 55.22
C GLY A 181 59.99 2.48 55.94
N ALA A 182 59.51 3.46 56.69
CA ALA A 182 60.33 4.32 57.55
C ALA A 182 60.42 3.69 58.95
N GLU A 183 61.63 3.43 59.45
CA GLU A 183 61.85 2.87 60.80
C GLU A 183 61.34 3.79 61.94
N HIS A 184 60.89 5.01 61.65
CA HIS A 184 60.30 5.94 62.62
C HIS A 184 59.08 6.69 62.06
N PRO A 185 57.98 6.80 62.83
CA PRO A 185 56.69 7.36 62.36
C PRO A 185 56.65 8.89 62.26
N ASP A 186 57.75 9.59 62.52
CA ASP A 186 57.80 11.07 62.58
C ASP A 186 58.47 11.74 61.37
N ILE A 187 58.76 10.97 60.31
CA ILE A 187 59.28 11.54 59.06
C ILE A 187 58.11 12.16 58.30
N SER A 188 58.13 13.49 58.20
CA SER A 188 57.30 14.27 57.27
C SER A 188 57.37 13.64 55.88
N VAL A 189 56.37 12.82 55.54
CA VAL A 189 56.27 12.15 54.24
C VAL A 189 56.22 13.23 53.16
N ASP A 190 57.20 13.20 52.24
CA ASP A 190 57.24 14.12 51.11
C ASP A 190 55.95 14.02 50.30
N GLN A 191 55.17 15.10 50.31
CA GLN A 191 53.85 15.16 49.69
C GLN A 191 53.93 14.93 48.17
N THR A 192 55.06 15.22 47.54
CA THR A 192 55.27 15.01 46.10
C THR A 192 55.43 13.53 45.77
N MET A 193 56.30 12.82 46.50
CA MET A 193 56.47 11.36 46.43
C MET A 193 55.17 10.60 46.75
N LEU A 194 54.38 11.10 47.70
CA LEU A 194 53.09 10.52 48.05
C LEU A 194 52.07 10.64 46.90
N ALA A 195 51.98 11.81 46.28
CA ALA A 195 51.09 12.06 45.17
C ALA A 195 51.45 11.20 43.95
N ASP A 196 52.75 11.03 43.68
CA ASP A 196 53.24 10.24 42.56
C ASP A 196 53.00 8.73 42.75
N THR A 197 53.26 8.19 43.94
CA THR A 197 52.98 6.77 44.23
C THR A 197 51.47 6.46 44.18
N ALA A 198 50.62 7.34 44.74
CA ALA A 198 49.17 7.19 44.67
C ALA A 198 48.63 7.29 43.23
N LYS A 199 49.22 8.17 42.41
CA LYS A 199 48.87 8.35 41.00
C LYS A 199 49.24 7.12 40.18
N GLU A 200 50.42 6.55 40.38
CA GLU A 200 50.83 5.32 39.68
C GLU A 200 49.94 4.12 40.06
N LYS A 201 49.57 3.95 41.33
CA LYS A 201 48.59 2.93 41.75
C LYS A 201 47.23 3.13 41.10
N THR A 202 46.73 4.37 41.09
CA THR A 202 45.45 4.72 40.44
C THR A 202 45.49 4.43 38.93
N LYS A 203 46.62 4.70 38.27
CA LYS A 203 46.84 4.42 36.84
C LYS A 203 46.89 2.91 36.56
N ALA A 204 47.51 2.13 37.43
CA ALA A 204 47.51 0.66 37.34
C ALA A 204 46.09 0.09 37.44
N VAL A 205 45.28 0.58 38.39
CA VAL A 205 43.87 0.18 38.52
C VAL A 205 43.05 0.58 37.29
N LYS A 206 43.21 1.80 36.77
CA LYS A 206 42.56 2.23 35.52
C LYS A 206 42.92 1.32 34.34
N LYS A 207 44.19 0.92 34.22
CA LYS A 207 44.66 0.01 33.18
C LYS A 207 44.02 -1.37 33.33
N ALA A 208 43.97 -1.92 34.53
CA ALA A 208 43.33 -3.20 34.82
C ALA A 208 41.83 -3.19 34.49
N ILE A 209 41.11 -2.14 34.89
CA ILE A 209 39.69 -1.93 34.53
C ILE A 209 39.52 -1.90 33.01
N LYS A 210 40.34 -1.13 32.29
CA LYS A 210 40.29 -1.06 30.82
C LYS A 210 40.53 -2.43 30.18
N THR A 211 41.53 -3.18 30.64
CA THR A 211 41.80 -4.52 30.12
C THR A 211 40.64 -5.48 30.38
N ALA A 212 40.03 -5.44 31.56
CA ALA A 212 38.86 -6.27 31.88
C ALA A 212 37.66 -5.93 30.98
N VAL A 213 37.38 -4.65 30.75
CA VAL A 213 36.32 -4.20 29.83
C VAL A 213 36.59 -4.70 28.41
N THR A 214 37.80 -4.50 27.87
CA THR A 214 38.14 -4.97 26.52
C THR A 214 38.02 -6.49 26.36
N LYS A 215 38.35 -7.25 27.41
CA LYS A 215 38.18 -8.71 27.42
C LYS A 215 36.71 -9.10 27.42
N TRP A 216 35.88 -8.39 28.16
CA TRP A 216 34.44 -8.63 28.20
C TRP A 216 33.75 -8.27 26.87
N ASP A 217 34.10 -7.13 26.25
CA ASP A 217 33.60 -6.73 24.93
C ASP A 217 33.94 -7.76 23.84
N PHE A 218 35.18 -8.29 23.88
CA PHE A 218 35.62 -9.36 22.97
C PHE A 218 34.83 -10.67 23.14
N LEU A 219 34.36 -10.97 24.35
CA LEU A 219 33.56 -12.16 24.63
C LEU A 219 32.09 -11.99 24.23
N GLN A 220 31.55 -10.77 24.34
CA GLN A 220 30.16 -10.49 23.93
C GLN A 220 29.94 -10.47 22.42
N THR A 221 30.94 -10.05 21.63
CA THR A 221 30.83 -9.99 20.16
C THR A 221 30.79 -11.36 19.47
N ARG A 222 30.97 -12.45 20.22
CA ARG A 222 30.99 -13.84 19.72
C ARG A 222 29.74 -14.66 20.08
N VAL A 223 28.73 -14.05 20.71
CA VAL A 223 27.41 -14.63 20.99
C VAL A 223 26.37 -13.88 20.18
#